data_AF-A0A529HLU5-F1
#
_entry.id   AF-A0A529HLU5-F1
#
_cell.length_a   1.000
_cell.length_b   1.000
_cell.length_c   1.000
_cell.angle_alpha   90.00
_cell.angle_beta   90.00
_cell.angle_gamma   90.00
#
_symmetry.space_group_name_H-M   'P 1'
#
loop_
_entity.id
_entity.type
_entity.pdbx_description
1 polymer ?
#
loop_
_entity_poly.entity_id
_entity_poly.type
_entity_poly.pdbx_seq_one_letter_code
_entity_poly.pdbx_strand_id
1 'polypeptide(L)'
;ITVVPLQLGGLNRVPSGAELHAAIADHYASVGGGVVEVAPYTHMERMPEIDPEAYNGTNRMKVYVFANDERAQALLLAVYDNLGKGASGAAVQNLDLMLGIKH
;
A
#
# COMPACT_ATOMS: atom_id res chain seq x y z
N ILE A 1 3.42 4.35 -10.04
CA ILE A 1 2.13 3.93 -9.43
C ILE A 1 1.76 2.51 -9.86
N THR A 2 1.10 1.75 -9.00
CA THR A 2 0.50 0.44 -9.32
C THR A 2 -0.91 0.39 -8.77
N VAL A 3 -1.84 -0.21 -9.52
CA VAL A 3 -3.26 -0.29 -9.16
C VAL A 3 -3.73 -1.73 -9.24
N VAL A 4 -4.41 -2.21 -8.20
CA VAL A 4 -4.94 -3.57 -8.12
C VAL A 4 -6.44 -3.52 -7.76
N PRO A 5 -7.34 -3.89 -8.68
CA PRO A 5 -8.76 -4.00 -8.37
C PRO A 5 -9.04 -5.29 -7.60
N LEU A 6 -9.90 -5.20 -6.59
CA LEU A 6 -10.36 -6.32 -5.77
C LEU A 6 -11.87 -6.49 -5.94
N GLN A 7 -12.27 -7.65 -6.46
CA GLN A 7 -13.67 -8.07 -6.55
C GLN A 7 -14.00 -8.88 -5.29
N LEU A 8 -14.56 -8.21 -4.27
CA LEU A 8 -14.76 -8.80 -2.94
C LEU A 8 -16.02 -9.69 -2.87
N GLY A 9 -16.96 -9.51 -3.80
CA GLY A 9 -18.23 -10.26 -3.83
C GLY A 9 -18.09 -11.78 -3.97
N GLY A 10 -16.92 -12.29 -4.36
CA GLY A 10 -16.64 -13.73 -4.42
C GLY A 10 -16.16 -14.36 -3.11
N LEU A 11 -15.97 -13.56 -2.05
CA LEU A 11 -15.48 -14.05 -0.76
C LEU A 11 -16.62 -14.63 0.09
N ASN A 12 -16.32 -15.66 0.89
CA ASN A 12 -17.27 -16.27 1.84
C ASN A 12 -17.86 -15.24 2.83
N ARG A 13 -17.06 -14.22 3.16
CA ARG A 13 -17.48 -13.03 3.89
C ARG A 13 -16.92 -11.83 3.14
N VAL A 14 -17.80 -10.93 2.73
CA VAL A 14 -17.41 -9.67 2.09
C VAL A 14 -17.00 -8.68 3.17
N PRO A 15 -15.72 -8.28 3.27
CA PRO A 15 -15.31 -7.25 4.22
C PRO A 15 -15.78 -5.88 3.75
N SER A 16 -16.01 -4.96 4.69
CA SER A 16 -16.17 -3.54 4.35
C SER A 16 -14.82 -2.94 3.92
N GLY A 17 -14.86 -1.80 3.23
CA GLY A 17 -13.65 -1.04 2.92
C GLY A 17 -12.86 -0.63 4.15
N ALA A 18 -13.56 -0.29 5.24
CA ALA A 18 -12.94 0.03 6.53
C ALA A 18 -12.24 -1.17 7.16
N GLU A 19 -12.85 -2.37 7.10
CA GLU A 19 -12.21 -3.61 7.59
C GLU A 19 -10.99 -3.98 6.74
N LEU A 20 -11.09 -3.84 5.42
CA LEU A 20 -9.97 -4.09 4.51
C LEU A 20 -8.82 -3.12 4.78
N HIS A 21 -9.12 -1.82 4.93
CA HIS A 21 -8.13 -0.80 5.28
C HIS A 21 -7.45 -1.12 6.61
N ALA A 22 -8.24 -1.39 7.66
CA ALA A 22 -7.71 -1.70 8.98
C ALA A 22 -6.77 -2.91 8.94
N ALA A 23 -7.15 -3.98 8.25
CA ALA A 23 -6.31 -5.18 8.13
C ALA A 23 -4.97 -4.87 7.44
N ILE A 24 -4.97 -4.05 6.40
CA ILE A 24 -3.73 -3.64 5.68
C ILE A 24 -2.89 -2.71 6.58
N ALA A 25 -3.51 -1.77 7.27
CA ALA A 25 -2.84 -0.85 8.18
C ALA A 25 -2.19 -1.58 9.36
N ASP A 26 -2.92 -2.49 10.00
CA ASP A 26 -2.43 -3.31 11.12
C ASP A 26 -1.24 -4.17 10.69
N HIS A 27 -1.32 -4.77 9.50
CA HIS A 27 -0.22 -5.56 8.95
C HIS A 27 1.05 -4.73 8.82
N TYR A 28 0.99 -3.57 8.16
CA TYR A 28 2.19 -2.75 7.94
C TYR A 28 2.69 -2.02 9.20
N ALA A 29 1.80 -1.68 10.14
CA ALA A 29 2.20 -1.15 11.45
C ALA A 29 2.99 -2.16 12.28
N SER A 30 2.75 -3.46 12.10
CA SER A 30 3.50 -4.53 12.77
C SER A 30 4.94 -4.70 12.26
N VAL A 31 5.28 -4.12 11.10
CA VAL A 31 6.61 -4.22 10.48
C VAL A 31 7.51 -3.11 11.01
N GLY A 32 8.35 -3.42 11.99
CA GLY A 32 9.35 -2.49 12.52
C GLY A 32 10.32 -2.01 11.43
N GLY A 33 10.57 -0.69 11.36
CA GLY A 33 11.41 -0.08 10.31
C GLY A 33 10.77 -0.11 8.91
N GLY A 34 9.46 -0.38 8.82
CA GLY A 34 8.74 -0.47 7.55
C GLY A 34 8.79 0.83 6.73
N VAL A 35 8.88 0.67 5.42
CA VAL A 35 8.87 1.78 4.44
C VAL A 35 7.51 1.96 3.75
N VAL A 36 6.49 1.24 4.22
CA VAL A 36 5.13 1.28 3.68
C VAL A 36 4.25 2.06 4.65
N GLU A 37 3.62 3.11 4.14
CA GLU A 37 2.60 3.90 4.84
C GLU A 37 1.23 3.59 4.24
N VAL A 38 0.24 3.33 5.08
CA VAL A 38 -1.15 3.22 4.63
C VAL A 38 -1.80 4.58 4.83
N ALA A 39 -2.31 5.17 3.75
CA ALA A 39 -3.00 6.45 3.81
C ALA A 39 -4.24 6.35 4.72
N PRO A 40 -4.66 7.44 5.39
CA PRO A 40 -5.90 7.44 6.16
C PRO A 40 -7.08 6.98 5.31
N TYR A 41 -7.99 6.20 5.91
CA TYR A 41 -9.21 5.81 5.23
C TYR A 41 -10.15 7.02 5.15
N THR A 42 -10.35 7.53 3.94
CA THR A 42 -11.23 8.67 3.66
C THR A 42 -12.27 8.28 2.62
N HIS A 43 -13.49 8.81 2.76
CA HIS A 43 -14.51 8.65 1.74
C HIS A 43 -14.02 9.22 0.40
N MET A 44 -14.35 8.55 -0.72
CA MET A 44 -13.88 8.91 -2.06
C MET A 44 -14.10 10.39 -2.42
N GLU A 45 -15.19 11.00 -1.94
CA GLU A 45 -15.54 12.41 -2.21
C GLU A 45 -14.59 13.44 -1.59
N ARG A 46 -13.70 13.01 -0.69
CA ARG A 46 -12.73 13.87 0.01
C ARG A 46 -11.29 13.47 -0.28
N MET A 47 -11.05 12.81 -1.41
CA MET A 47 -9.72 12.31 -1.74
C MET A 47 -8.72 13.45 -1.97
N PRO A 48 -7.52 13.35 -1.38
CA PRO A 48 -6.40 14.20 -1.78
C PRO A 48 -5.92 13.84 -3.19
N GLU A 49 -5.31 14.81 -3.87
CA GLU A 49 -4.65 14.61 -5.16
C GLU A 49 -3.55 13.54 -5.04
N ILE A 50 -3.53 12.59 -5.97
CA ILE A 50 -2.52 11.52 -6.01
C ILE A 50 -1.38 11.99 -6.90
N ASP A 51 -0.27 12.39 -6.27
CA ASP A 51 0.98 12.69 -6.98
C ASP A 51 1.78 11.40 -7.23
N PRO A 52 1.97 10.99 -8.51
CA PRO A 52 2.70 9.77 -8.86
C PRO A 52 4.21 9.86 -8.58
N GLU A 53 4.77 11.06 -8.44
CA GLU A 53 6.21 11.32 -8.26
C GLU A 53 6.60 11.60 -6.81
N ALA A 54 5.62 11.67 -5.90
CA ALA A 54 5.80 12.05 -4.49
C ALA A 54 6.88 11.25 -3.73
N TYR A 55 7.25 10.06 -4.21
CA TYR A 55 8.24 9.18 -3.58
C TYR A 55 9.45 8.87 -4.46
N ASN A 56 9.65 9.58 -5.58
CA ASN A 56 10.82 9.41 -6.45
C ASN A 56 12.12 9.61 -5.67
N GLY A 57 13.11 8.74 -5.91
CA GLY A 57 14.40 8.76 -5.22
C GLY A 57 14.35 8.27 -3.76
N THR A 58 13.22 7.72 -3.30
CA THR A 58 13.06 7.20 -1.94
C THR A 58 12.67 5.72 -1.94
N ASN A 59 12.89 5.05 -0.81
CA ASN A 59 12.39 3.68 -0.61
C ASN A 59 10.94 3.62 -0.09
N ARG A 60 10.28 4.77 0.07
CA ARG A 60 8.94 4.85 0.65
C ARG A 60 7.88 4.39 -0.34
N MET A 61 6.81 3.82 0.19
CA MET A 61 5.60 3.45 -0.55
C MET A 61 4.39 3.93 0.25
N LYS A 62 3.42 4.53 -0.43
CA LYS A 62 2.11 4.81 0.15
C LYS A 62 1.03 3.99 -0.50
N VAL A 63 0.25 3.29 0.31
CA VAL A 63 -0.89 2.47 -0.12
C VAL A 63 -2.19 3.17 0.24
N TYR A 64 -3.09 3.25 -0.73
CA TYR A 64 -4.44 3.77 -0.59
C TYR A 64 -5.44 2.65 -0.78
N VAL A 65 -6.53 2.70 0.00
CA VAL A 65 -7.68 1.80 -0.13
C VAL A 65 -8.90 2.62 -0.51
N PHE A 66 -9.41 2.40 -1.71
CA PHE A 66 -10.69 2.94 -2.15
C PHE A 66 -11.70 1.81 -2.18
N ALA A 67 -12.88 2.01 -1.63
CA ALA A 67 -13.89 0.97 -1.56
C ALA A 67 -15.26 1.49 -1.99
N ASN A 68 -15.98 0.66 -2.73
CA ASN A 68 -17.40 0.77 -2.96
C ASN A 68 -18.06 -0.44 -2.29
N ASP A 69 -18.45 -0.24 -1.03
CA ASP A 69 -19.04 -1.29 -0.19
C ASP A 69 -20.38 -1.76 -0.77
N GLU A 70 -21.16 -0.88 -1.40
CA GLU A 70 -22.43 -1.23 -2.06
C GLU A 70 -22.24 -2.23 -3.21
N ARG A 71 -21.08 -2.19 -3.87
CA ARG A 71 -20.75 -3.08 -4.99
C ARG A 71 -19.80 -4.20 -4.62
N ALA A 72 -19.41 -4.32 -3.34
CA ALA A 72 -18.39 -5.25 -2.89
C ALA A 72 -17.10 -5.16 -3.73
N GLN A 73 -16.63 -3.94 -3.98
CA GLN A 73 -15.46 -3.66 -4.80
C GLN A 73 -14.48 -2.76 -4.05
N ALA A 74 -13.19 -3.03 -4.22
CA ALA A 74 -12.14 -2.14 -3.74
C ALA A 74 -11.04 -1.95 -4.79
N LEU A 75 -10.28 -0.87 -4.64
CA LEU A 75 -9.12 -0.55 -5.45
C LEU A 75 -7.97 -0.24 -4.50
N LEU A 76 -6.90 -1.03 -4.60
CA LEU A 76 -5.64 -0.71 -3.95
C LEU A 76 -4.78 0.10 -4.92
N LEU A 77 -4.25 1.22 -4.47
CA LEU A 77 -3.32 2.04 -5.22
C LEU A 77 -2.02 2.20 -4.42
N ALA A 78 -0.89 1.94 -5.06
CA ALA A 78 0.43 2.15 -4.48
C ALA A 78 1.19 3.25 -5.25
N VAL A 79 1.69 4.24 -4.52
CA VAL A 79 2.65 5.24 -5.02
C VAL A 79 4.01 4.91 -4.44
N TYR A 80 5.01 4.73 -5.30
CA TYR A 80 6.39 4.41 -4.97
C TYR A 80 7.27 4.65 -6.19
N ASP A 81 8.58 4.79 -5.97
CA ASP A 81 9.57 4.86 -7.04
C ASP A 81 9.73 3.49 -7.72
N ASN A 82 9.24 3.37 -8.95
CA ASN A 82 9.31 2.15 -9.75
C ASN A 82 10.68 1.93 -10.43
N LEU A 83 11.52 2.97 -10.53
CA LEU A 83 12.87 2.89 -11.08
C LEU A 83 13.89 2.50 -10.01
N GLY A 84 13.66 2.90 -8.76
CA GLY A 84 14.42 2.47 -7.58
C GLY A 84 14.01 1.09 -7.03
N LYS A 85 12.71 0.74 -6.98
CA LYS A 85 12.24 -0.57 -6.47
C LYS A 85 12.06 -1.67 -7.52
N GLY A 86 12.13 -1.36 -8.82
CA GLY A 86 11.91 -2.37 -9.86
C GLY A 86 13.01 -3.45 -9.93
N ALA A 87 14.24 -3.14 -9.49
CA ALA A 87 15.36 -4.10 -9.54
C ALA A 87 16.43 -3.89 -8.45
N SER A 88 16.78 -2.67 -8.05
CA SER A 88 17.95 -2.40 -7.19
C SER A 88 17.61 -2.19 -5.71
N GLY A 89 16.53 -1.48 -5.38
CA GLY A 89 16.15 -1.18 -3.99
C GLY A 89 15.64 -2.38 -3.19
N ALA A 90 15.01 -3.35 -3.85
CA ALA A 90 14.69 -4.65 -3.26
C ALA A 90 15.96 -5.51 -3.04
N ALA A 91 16.95 -5.37 -3.93
CA ALA A 91 18.22 -6.08 -3.80
C ALA A 91 19.07 -5.56 -2.63
N VAL A 92 19.09 -4.24 -2.39
CA VAL A 92 19.79 -3.64 -1.25
C VAL A 92 19.13 -4.05 0.08
N GLN A 93 17.80 -4.02 0.19
CA GLN A 93 17.11 -4.51 1.40
C GLN A 93 17.38 -6.00 1.66
N ASN A 94 17.38 -6.83 0.63
CA ASN A 94 17.71 -8.25 0.78
C ASN A 94 19.17 -8.43 1.24
N LEU A 95 20.09 -7.59 0.76
CA LEU A 95 21.48 -7.59 1.20
C LEU A 95 21.61 -7.12 2.66
N ASP A 96 20.91 -6.06 3.06
CA ASP A 96 20.91 -5.56 4.44
C ASP A 96 20.36 -6.60 5.42
N LEU A 97 19.32 -7.34 5.03
CA LEU A 97 18.79 -8.49 5.77
C LEU A 97 19.82 -9.64 5.85
N MET A 98 20.55 -9.95 4.77
CA MET A 98 21.61 -10.98 4.78
C MET A 98 22.83 -10.58 5.62
N LEU A 99 23.16 -9.29 5.67
CA LEU A 99 24.30 -8.76 6.43
C LEU A 99 23.95 -8.41 7.89
N GLY A 100 22.67 -8.48 8.28
CA GLY A 100 22.21 -8.17 9.63
C GLY A 100 22.32 -6.69 10.00
N ILE A 101 22.42 -5.80 9.02
CA ILE A 101 22.58 -4.36 9.21
C ILE A 101 21.17 -3.76 9.23
N LYS A 102 20.64 -3.48 10.43
CA LYS A 102 19.41 -2.71 10.60
C LYS A 102 19.75 -1.23 10.71
N HIS A 103 19.14 -0.38 9.88
CA HIS A 103 19.05 1.05 10.12
C HIS A 103 17.80 1.38 10.94
#